data_AF-A0A9P3P9X9-F1
#
_entry.id   AF-A0A9P3P9X9-F1
#
_cell.length_a   1.000
_cell.length_b   1.000
_cell.length_c   1.000
_cell.angle_alpha   90.00
_cell.angle_beta   90.00
_cell.angle_gamma   90.00
#
_symmetry.space_group_name_H-M   'P 1'
#
loop_
_entity.id
_entity.type
_entity.pdbx_description
1 polymer ?
#
loop_
_entity_poly.entity_id
_entity_poly.type
_entity_poly.pdbx_seq_one_letter_code
_entity_poly.pdbx_strand_id
1 'polypeptide(L)'
;MPEAGELYLLPKRENNWHLNNVVNELRRVRQAWRDEHAKNNYRNKRSLPSRESVNSVADTLIKVLYPMRLGDVDLRKEGEDYYVGHLLGTALDRLTEEALLELYYQSDEQAENEVLLQEAVRRVQQFANRLPVIRQRLDGDILAAYQGDPSARSMDDVLLCYPGIHAVMHYRLAHELHQLDLPLLARIITEKAHSQTGIDIHPGAQIDDGFFIDHGTGVVIGETAIVGKRVRIYQAVTLGAKRFLVGEDGQLQKNYPRHPIIEDDVVIYAGATILGRITIGARSSIGGNIWLTRDVPPDSNVQQARIQQRHFSDGDGI
;
A
#
# COMPACT_ATOMS: atom_id res chain seq x y z
N MET A 1 -45.59 26.26 -31.15
CA MET A 1 -44.14 26.01 -31.28
C MET A 1 -43.45 27.16 -30.55
N PRO A 2 -43.00 27.00 -29.29
CA PRO A 2 -42.25 28.04 -28.59
C PRO A 2 -40.83 28.12 -29.17
N GLU A 3 -40.32 29.35 -29.32
CA GLU A 3 -38.98 29.63 -29.87
C GLU A 3 -37.86 29.14 -28.94
N ALA A 4 -36.83 28.56 -29.55
CA ALA A 4 -35.59 28.16 -28.90
C ALA A 4 -34.80 29.41 -28.50
N GLY A 5 -34.77 29.78 -27.22
CA GLY A 5 -34.04 30.97 -26.80
C GLY A 5 -33.91 31.27 -25.30
N GLU A 6 -34.62 30.58 -24.40
CA GLU A 6 -34.42 30.78 -22.96
C GLU A 6 -33.56 29.68 -22.36
N LEU A 7 -32.23 29.80 -22.54
CA LEU A 7 -31.31 29.19 -21.60
C LEU A 7 -31.64 29.77 -20.21
N TYR A 8 -32.03 28.89 -19.28
CA TYR A 8 -32.25 29.20 -17.87
C TYR A 8 -31.05 29.95 -17.27
N LEU A 9 -31.07 31.28 -17.32
CA LEU A 9 -30.17 32.13 -16.54
C LEU A 9 -30.66 32.06 -15.09
N LEU A 10 -29.98 31.26 -14.27
CA LEU A 10 -30.22 31.22 -12.83
C LEU A 10 -30.12 32.66 -12.28
N PRO A 11 -31.12 33.16 -11.53
CA PRO A 11 -31.08 34.51 -10.98
C PRO A 11 -29.85 34.65 -10.07
N LYS A 12 -29.12 35.78 -10.18
CA LYS A 12 -28.01 36.11 -9.29
C LYS A 12 -28.51 36.10 -7.85
N ARG A 13 -28.20 35.05 -7.10
CA ARG A 13 -28.47 34.99 -5.66
C ARG A 13 -27.44 35.83 -4.94
N GLU A 14 -27.88 36.89 -4.26
CA GLU A 14 -27.09 37.58 -3.24
C GLU A 14 -26.99 36.66 -2.00
N ASN A 15 -26.13 35.65 -2.08
CA ASN A 15 -25.92 34.76 -0.94
C ASN A 15 -25.00 35.44 0.08
N ASN A 16 -25.55 35.74 1.27
CA ASN A 16 -24.77 36.18 2.41
C ASN A 16 -24.31 34.96 3.24
N TRP A 17 -23.19 34.37 2.85
CA TRP A 17 -22.65 33.16 3.49
C TRP A 17 -22.03 33.39 4.88
N HIS A 18 -22.03 34.64 5.39
CA HIS A 18 -21.40 35.01 6.66
C HIS A 18 -19.96 34.48 6.81
N LEU A 19 -19.19 34.47 5.72
CA LEU A 19 -17.85 33.85 5.66
C LEU A 19 -16.92 34.32 6.79
N ASN A 20 -16.96 35.61 7.13
CA ASN A 20 -16.13 36.16 8.20
C ASN A 20 -16.38 35.48 9.54
N ASN A 21 -17.65 35.23 9.88
CA ASN A 21 -18.01 34.56 11.14
C ASN A 21 -17.53 33.11 11.12
N VAL A 22 -17.79 32.37 10.03
CA VAL A 22 -17.35 30.98 9.88
C VAL A 22 -15.83 30.86 9.95
N VAL A 23 -15.10 31.72 9.23
CA VAL A 23 -13.63 31.73 9.22
C VAL A 23 -13.07 32.05 10.61
N ASN A 24 -13.67 32.97 11.34
CA ASN A 24 -13.25 33.33 12.69
C ASN A 24 -13.49 32.18 13.67
N GLU A 25 -14.65 31.52 13.63
CA GLU A 25 -14.92 30.35 14.47
C GLU A 25 -13.99 29.19 14.13
N LEU A 26 -13.77 28.90 12.85
CA LEU A 26 -12.81 27.88 12.43
C LEU A 26 -11.39 28.23 12.89
N ARG A 27 -10.99 29.51 12.87
CA ARG A 27 -9.70 29.96 13.42
C ARG A 27 -9.63 29.69 14.91
N ARG A 28 -10.67 30.04 15.67
CA ARG A 28 -10.75 29.84 17.12
C ARG A 28 -10.60 28.36 17.49
N VAL A 29 -11.36 27.48 16.84
CA VAL A 29 -11.30 26.03 17.07
C VAL A 29 -9.92 25.47 16.72
N ARG A 30 -9.33 25.86 15.57
CA ARG A 30 -7.96 25.44 15.22
C ARG A 30 -6.95 25.89 16.26
N GLN A 31 -7.00 27.15 16.69
CA GLN A 31 -6.03 27.68 17.64
C GLN A 31 -6.14 26.99 19.01
N ALA A 32 -7.36 26.80 19.52
CA ALA A 32 -7.59 26.11 20.79
C ALA A 32 -6.98 24.70 20.81
N TRP A 33 -7.22 23.91 19.75
CA TRP A 33 -6.65 22.56 19.64
C TRP A 33 -5.11 22.60 19.58
N ARG A 34 -4.53 23.59 18.87
CA ARG A 34 -3.08 23.78 18.77
C ARG A 34 -2.45 24.11 20.11
N ASP A 35 -3.07 25.01 20.88
CA ASP A 35 -2.57 25.44 22.18
C ASP A 35 -2.60 24.27 23.18
N GLU A 36 -3.66 23.45 23.13
CA GLU A 36 -3.81 22.24 23.97
C GLU A 36 -2.76 21.17 23.60
N HIS A 37 -2.45 21.00 22.32
CA HIS A 37 -1.57 19.94 21.81
C HIS A 37 -0.15 20.41 21.49
N ALA A 38 0.20 21.66 21.83
CA ALA A 38 1.53 22.24 21.57
C ALA A 38 2.67 21.44 22.21
N LYS A 39 2.40 20.75 23.33
CA LYS A 39 3.37 19.87 24.01
C LYS A 39 3.49 18.47 23.39
N ASN A 40 2.51 18.02 22.59
CA ASN A 40 2.47 16.69 21.96
C ASN A 40 3.04 16.69 20.52
N ASN A 41 4.11 17.45 20.28
CA ASN A 41 4.73 17.57 18.95
C ASN A 41 3.79 18.08 17.84
N TYR A 42 2.74 18.84 18.17
CA TYR A 42 2.07 19.64 17.15
C TYR A 42 2.97 20.82 16.75
N ARG A 43 4.00 20.50 15.98
CA ARG A 43 4.84 21.48 15.35
C ARG A 43 4.02 22.09 14.22
N ASN A 44 3.98 23.42 14.14
CA ASN A 44 3.29 24.21 13.14
C ASN A 44 3.97 24.05 11.75
N LYS A 45 4.08 22.81 11.27
CA LYS A 45 4.86 22.40 10.09
C LYS A 45 3.97 22.49 8.87
N ARG A 46 4.10 23.59 8.14
CA ARG A 46 3.67 23.71 6.73
C ARG A 46 4.52 22.81 5.79
N SER A 47 5.34 21.93 6.36
CA SER A 47 6.41 21.18 5.70
C SER A 47 6.17 19.67 5.85
N LEU A 48 4.99 19.20 5.44
CA LEU A 48 4.68 17.77 5.33
C LEU A 48 4.71 17.38 3.86
N PRO A 49 5.06 16.12 3.54
CA PRO A 49 4.91 15.61 2.19
C PRO A 49 3.49 15.78 1.64
N SER A 50 3.41 16.11 0.35
CA SER A 50 2.15 16.22 -0.37
C SER A 50 1.71 14.86 -0.89
N ARG A 51 0.55 14.39 -0.43
CA ARG A 51 -0.04 13.13 -0.89
C ARG A 51 -0.18 13.06 -2.41
N GLU A 52 -0.60 14.16 -3.04
CA GLU A 52 -0.79 14.24 -4.49
C GLU A 52 0.53 14.12 -5.25
N SER A 53 1.55 14.82 -4.77
CA SER A 53 2.90 14.80 -5.33
C SER A 53 3.51 13.40 -5.27
N VAL A 54 3.49 12.77 -4.08
CA VAL A 54 4.04 11.43 -3.87
C VAL A 54 3.32 10.39 -4.74
N ASN A 55 2.00 10.51 -4.87
CA ASN A 55 1.20 9.66 -5.76
C ASN A 55 1.62 9.83 -7.24
N SER A 56 1.82 11.08 -7.68
CA SER A 56 2.28 11.38 -9.04
C SER A 56 3.69 10.83 -9.32
N VAL A 57 4.59 10.91 -8.34
CA VAL A 57 5.92 10.29 -8.40
C VAL A 57 5.79 8.78 -8.60
N ALA A 58 4.97 8.09 -7.78
CA ALA A 58 4.78 6.65 -7.91
C ALA A 58 4.22 6.25 -9.28
N ASP A 59 3.20 6.98 -9.77
CA ASP A 59 2.62 6.76 -11.11
C ASP A 59 3.69 6.93 -12.20
N THR A 60 4.53 7.97 -12.10
CA THR A 60 5.60 8.24 -13.06
C THR A 60 6.69 7.16 -13.03
N LEU A 61 7.07 6.68 -11.85
CA LEU A 61 8.05 5.59 -11.71
C LEU A 61 7.52 4.28 -12.30
N ILE A 62 6.22 3.98 -12.18
CA ILE A 62 5.62 2.81 -12.82
C ILE A 62 5.71 2.90 -14.34
N LYS A 63 5.48 4.09 -14.93
CA LYS A 63 5.70 4.33 -16.37
C LYS A 63 7.15 4.11 -16.76
N VAL A 64 8.09 4.58 -15.95
CA VAL A 64 9.54 4.37 -16.18
C VAL A 64 9.91 2.88 -16.15
N LEU A 65 9.30 2.08 -15.28
CA LEU A 65 9.54 0.64 -15.21
C LEU A 65 8.95 -0.12 -16.41
N TYR A 66 7.83 0.34 -16.96
CA TYR A 66 7.12 -0.32 -18.07
C TYR A 66 6.72 0.67 -19.17
N PRO A 67 7.68 1.35 -19.83
CA PRO A 67 7.39 2.49 -20.70
C PRO A 67 6.52 2.11 -21.90
N MET A 68 6.80 0.99 -22.56
CA MET A 68 6.05 0.55 -23.75
C MET A 68 4.67 -0.07 -23.45
N ARG A 69 4.28 -0.20 -22.16
CA ARG A 69 2.99 -0.79 -21.76
C ARG A 69 2.13 0.17 -20.95
N LEU A 70 2.75 0.83 -19.96
CA LEU A 70 2.08 1.74 -19.03
C LEU A 70 2.44 3.21 -19.29
N GLY A 71 3.40 3.48 -20.16
CA GLY A 71 3.76 4.82 -20.60
C GLY A 71 2.74 5.43 -21.57
N ASP A 72 3.13 6.55 -22.16
CA ASP A 72 2.21 7.35 -22.97
C ASP A 72 1.93 6.71 -24.33
N VAL A 73 0.71 6.90 -24.84
CA VAL A 73 0.20 6.22 -26.05
C VAL A 73 1.00 6.50 -27.33
N ASP A 74 1.68 7.65 -27.39
CA ASP A 74 2.47 8.07 -28.56
C ASP A 74 3.94 7.63 -28.46
N LEU A 75 4.33 6.92 -27.40
CA LEU A 75 5.70 6.46 -27.22
C LEU A 75 6.05 5.38 -28.26
N ARG A 76 7.17 5.58 -28.94
CA ARG A 76 7.75 4.62 -29.87
C ARG A 76 9.08 4.10 -29.33
N LYS A 77 9.44 2.89 -29.75
CA LYS A 77 10.65 2.19 -29.29
C LYS A 77 11.93 3.01 -29.48
N GLU A 78 12.01 3.78 -30.56
CA GLU A 78 13.18 4.62 -30.85
C GLU A 78 13.37 5.77 -29.84
N GLY A 79 12.30 6.17 -29.15
CA GLY A 79 12.29 7.23 -28.14
C GLY A 79 12.26 6.74 -26.69
N GLU A 80 12.30 5.43 -26.46
CA GLU A 80 12.09 4.81 -25.15
C GLU A 80 13.10 5.32 -24.09
N ASP A 81 14.39 5.34 -24.41
CA ASP A 81 15.42 5.77 -23.46
C ASP A 81 15.32 7.26 -23.11
N TYR A 82 14.99 8.12 -24.08
CA TYR A 82 14.79 9.55 -23.83
C TYR A 82 13.57 9.80 -22.94
N TYR A 83 12.49 9.07 -23.21
CA TYR A 83 11.27 9.10 -22.40
C TYR A 83 11.55 8.68 -20.96
N VAL A 84 12.23 7.53 -20.78
CA VAL A 84 12.63 7.02 -19.48
C VAL A 84 13.52 8.02 -18.74
N GLY A 85 14.56 8.56 -19.39
CA GLY A 85 15.47 9.51 -18.77
C GLY A 85 14.79 10.79 -18.29
N HIS A 86 13.90 11.36 -19.12
CA HIS A 86 13.17 12.59 -18.77
C HIS A 86 12.20 12.39 -17.60
N LEU A 87 11.38 11.33 -17.66
CA LEU A 87 10.42 11.04 -16.60
C LEU A 87 11.11 10.65 -15.30
N LEU A 88 12.17 9.85 -15.37
CA LEU A 88 12.93 9.44 -14.20
C LEU A 88 13.55 10.65 -13.50
N GLY A 89 14.22 11.54 -14.24
CA GLY A 89 14.78 12.78 -13.66
C GLY A 89 13.73 13.61 -12.94
N THR A 90 12.60 13.86 -13.62
CA THR A 90 11.48 14.63 -13.06
C THR A 90 10.91 13.99 -11.80
N ALA A 91 10.74 12.66 -11.80
CA ALA A 91 10.22 11.93 -10.65
C ALA A 91 11.19 11.94 -9.46
N LEU A 92 12.50 11.81 -9.71
CA LEU A 92 13.52 11.80 -8.65
C LEU A 92 13.74 13.20 -8.03
N ASP A 93 13.69 14.26 -8.84
CA ASP A 93 13.75 15.64 -8.34
C ASP A 93 12.57 15.89 -7.39
N ARG A 94 11.36 15.53 -7.84
CA ARG A 94 10.15 15.65 -7.03
C ARG A 94 10.20 14.79 -5.77
N LEU A 95 10.67 13.54 -5.88
CA LEU A 95 10.83 12.66 -4.73
C LEU A 95 11.82 13.22 -3.72
N THR A 96 12.87 13.91 -4.16
CA THR A 96 13.84 14.57 -3.29
C THR A 96 13.20 15.69 -2.47
N GLU A 97 12.34 16.50 -3.08
CA GLU A 97 11.56 17.52 -2.36
C GLU A 97 10.67 16.89 -1.28
N GLU A 98 9.96 15.81 -1.61
CA GLU A 98 9.07 15.12 -0.66
C GLU A 98 9.86 14.41 0.45
N ALA A 99 11.02 13.82 0.13
CA ALA A 99 11.90 13.18 1.10
C ALA A 99 12.48 14.20 2.07
N LEU A 100 12.87 15.39 1.57
CA LEU A 100 13.31 16.48 2.42
C LEU A 100 12.21 16.92 3.40
N LEU A 101 10.96 17.05 2.93
CA LEU A 101 9.82 17.39 3.80
C LEU A 101 9.57 16.32 4.87
N GLU A 102 9.69 15.04 4.54
CA GLU A 102 9.61 13.97 5.53
C GLU A 102 10.77 14.03 6.53
N LEU A 103 12.00 14.24 6.07
CA LEU A 103 13.16 14.37 6.96
C LEU A 103 13.01 15.56 7.91
N TYR A 104 12.50 16.70 7.45
CA TYR A 104 12.12 17.81 8.31
C TYR A 104 11.03 17.45 9.32
N TYR A 105 10.09 16.60 8.92
CA TYR A 105 9.04 16.14 9.81
C TYR A 105 9.61 15.28 10.94
N GLN A 106 10.56 14.39 10.62
CA GLN A 106 11.22 13.49 11.56
C GLN A 106 12.31 14.17 12.41
N SER A 107 12.99 15.20 11.90
CA SER A 107 14.12 15.85 12.56
C SER A 107 13.70 16.73 13.75
N ASP A 108 14.64 17.07 14.62
CA ASP A 108 14.47 18.11 15.65
C ASP A 108 14.56 19.53 15.07
N GLU A 109 14.09 20.53 15.84
CA GLU A 109 14.05 21.94 15.41
C GLU A 109 15.44 22.53 15.12
N GLN A 110 16.51 21.88 15.56
CA GLN A 110 17.90 22.32 15.40
C GLN A 110 18.59 21.72 14.16
N ALA A 111 17.91 20.88 13.37
CA ALA A 111 18.52 20.26 12.20
C ALA A 111 18.82 21.29 11.10
N GLU A 112 20.06 21.28 10.60
CA GLU A 112 20.50 22.16 9.53
C GLU A 112 19.91 21.74 8.17
N ASN A 113 19.38 22.72 7.44
CA ASN A 113 18.72 22.51 6.15
C ASN A 113 19.61 21.77 5.14
N GLU A 114 20.87 22.21 5.03
CA GLU A 114 21.81 21.66 4.07
C GLU A 114 22.11 20.18 4.33
N VAL A 115 22.21 19.78 5.60
CA VAL A 115 22.42 18.38 6.01
C VAL A 115 21.21 17.52 5.62
N LEU A 116 20.00 18.00 5.88
CA LEU A 116 18.78 17.27 5.52
C LEU A 116 18.60 17.14 4.01
N LEU A 117 18.97 18.17 3.24
CA LEU A 117 18.95 18.12 1.78
C LEU A 117 19.95 17.10 1.23
N GLN A 118 21.20 17.10 1.74
CA GLN A 118 22.20 16.11 1.34
C GLN A 118 21.74 14.67 1.65
N GLU A 119 21.10 14.48 2.80
CA GLU A 119 20.54 13.19 3.20
C GLU A 119 19.34 12.77 2.32
N ALA A 120 18.45 13.70 1.98
CA ALA A 120 17.34 13.45 1.04
C ALA A 120 17.88 12.98 -0.32
N VAL A 121 18.82 13.73 -0.91
CA VAL A 121 19.46 13.39 -2.19
C VAL A 121 20.13 12.01 -2.10
N ARG A 122 20.87 11.73 -1.02
CA ARG A 122 21.53 10.45 -0.81
C ARG A 122 20.55 9.28 -0.79
N ARG A 123 19.44 9.41 -0.05
CA ARG A 123 18.39 8.37 0.04
C ARG A 123 17.68 8.18 -1.29
N VAL A 124 17.32 9.25 -1.98
CA VAL A 124 16.67 9.16 -3.30
C VAL A 124 17.60 8.56 -4.35
N GLN A 125 18.90 8.86 -4.31
CA GLN A 125 19.88 8.20 -5.18
C GLN A 125 19.99 6.70 -4.87
N GLN A 126 19.99 6.31 -3.61
CA GLN A 126 19.97 4.90 -3.21
C GLN A 126 18.70 4.21 -3.71
N PHE A 127 17.53 4.84 -3.56
CA PHE A 127 16.28 4.35 -4.12
C PHE A 127 16.33 4.18 -5.64
N ALA A 128 16.83 5.19 -6.37
CA ALA A 128 16.96 5.15 -7.82
C ALA A 128 17.82 3.96 -8.28
N ASN A 129 18.91 3.68 -7.57
CA ASN A 129 19.79 2.54 -7.85
C ASN A 129 19.10 1.17 -7.63
N ARG A 130 17.97 1.13 -6.91
CA ARG A 130 17.18 -0.09 -6.68
C ARG A 130 16.12 -0.33 -7.75
N LEU A 131 15.78 0.67 -8.57
CA LEU A 131 14.75 0.53 -9.61
C LEU A 131 14.99 -0.65 -10.58
N PRO A 132 16.22 -0.96 -11.04
CA PRO A 132 16.45 -2.15 -11.87
C PRO A 132 16.13 -3.47 -11.16
N VAL A 133 16.43 -3.56 -9.86
CA VAL A 133 16.10 -4.74 -9.05
C VAL A 133 14.59 -4.83 -8.85
N ILE A 134 13.93 -3.72 -8.53
CA ILE A 134 12.45 -3.67 -8.43
C ILE A 134 11.82 -4.15 -9.74
N ARG A 135 12.32 -3.68 -10.89
CA ARG A 135 11.87 -4.10 -12.21
C ARG A 135 11.95 -5.61 -12.40
N GLN A 136 13.09 -6.22 -12.08
CA GLN A 136 13.31 -7.66 -12.20
C GLN A 136 12.38 -8.48 -11.29
N ARG A 137 12.17 -8.02 -10.06
CA ARG A 137 11.26 -8.70 -9.11
C ARG A 137 9.82 -8.66 -9.61
N LEU A 138 9.39 -7.54 -10.17
CA LEU A 138 8.05 -7.40 -10.75
C LEU A 138 7.84 -8.29 -11.98
N ASP A 139 8.87 -8.54 -12.81
CA ASP A 139 8.78 -9.56 -13.88
C ASP A 139 8.45 -10.95 -13.29
N GLY A 140 9.09 -11.30 -12.17
CA GLY A 140 8.82 -12.54 -11.47
C GLY A 140 7.38 -12.64 -10.95
N ASP A 141 6.83 -11.53 -10.44
CA ASP A 141 5.44 -11.49 -9.95
C ASP A 141 4.43 -11.58 -11.09
N ILE A 142 4.67 -10.87 -12.19
CA ILE A 142 3.83 -10.92 -13.40
C ILE A 142 3.83 -12.34 -13.97
N LEU A 143 5.00 -12.99 -14.03
CA LEU A 143 5.11 -14.38 -14.46
C LEU A 143 4.34 -15.32 -13.52
N ALA A 144 4.47 -15.14 -12.21
CA ALA A 144 3.75 -15.94 -11.22
C ALA A 144 2.24 -15.76 -11.31
N ALA A 145 1.75 -14.54 -11.55
CA ALA A 145 0.34 -14.25 -11.79
C ALA A 145 -0.17 -14.89 -13.09
N TYR A 146 0.56 -14.74 -14.19
CA TYR A 146 0.22 -15.37 -15.47
C TYR A 146 0.14 -16.90 -15.37
N GLN A 147 1.09 -17.53 -14.68
CA GLN A 147 1.08 -18.98 -14.46
C GLN A 147 0.06 -19.42 -13.40
N GLY A 148 -0.30 -18.52 -12.48
CA GLY A 148 -1.17 -18.79 -11.36
C GLY A 148 -2.66 -18.67 -11.65
N ASP A 149 -3.04 -17.98 -12.72
CA ASP A 149 -4.42 -17.79 -13.17
C ASP A 149 -4.64 -18.38 -14.57
N PRO A 150 -5.38 -19.50 -14.70
CA PRO A 150 -5.74 -20.08 -15.99
C PRO A 150 -6.52 -19.14 -16.93
N SER A 151 -7.10 -18.06 -16.41
CA SER A 151 -7.84 -17.07 -17.19
C SER A 151 -6.96 -15.97 -17.78
N ALA A 152 -5.69 -15.89 -17.39
CA ALA A 152 -4.72 -14.94 -17.92
C ALA A 152 -4.36 -15.27 -19.38
N ARG A 153 -4.70 -14.37 -20.31
CA ARG A 153 -4.46 -14.59 -21.75
C ARG A 153 -3.02 -14.27 -22.16
N SER A 154 -2.38 -13.32 -21.48
CA SER A 154 -1.02 -12.88 -21.75
C SER A 154 -0.39 -12.21 -20.51
N MET A 155 0.93 -12.04 -20.50
CA MET A 155 1.60 -11.25 -19.45
C MET A 155 1.26 -9.75 -19.55
N ASP A 156 0.99 -9.24 -20.76
CA ASP A 156 0.57 -7.86 -20.95
C ASP A 156 -0.84 -7.63 -20.35
N ASP A 157 -1.76 -8.58 -20.48
CA ASP A 157 -3.08 -8.54 -19.83
C ASP A 157 -2.95 -8.47 -18.30
N VAL A 158 -2.03 -9.28 -17.75
CA VAL A 158 -1.73 -9.30 -16.32
C VAL A 158 -1.18 -7.94 -15.87
N LEU A 159 -0.18 -7.41 -16.56
CA LEU A 159 0.42 -6.12 -16.24
C LEU A 159 -0.59 -4.97 -16.33
N LEU A 160 -1.46 -4.96 -17.34
CA LEU A 160 -2.38 -3.87 -17.61
C LEU A 160 -3.60 -3.85 -16.70
N CYS A 161 -4.10 -5.02 -16.27
CA CYS A 161 -5.43 -5.12 -15.70
C CYS A 161 -5.52 -5.80 -14.32
N TYR A 162 -4.46 -6.46 -13.84
CA TYR A 162 -4.59 -7.25 -12.60
C TYR A 162 -4.37 -6.36 -11.37
N PRO A 163 -5.39 -6.20 -10.49
CA PRO A 163 -5.28 -5.34 -9.31
C PRO A 163 -4.20 -5.82 -8.33
N GLY A 164 -3.97 -7.13 -8.25
CA GLY A 164 -2.88 -7.72 -7.47
C GLY A 164 -1.51 -7.21 -7.90
N ILE A 165 -1.22 -7.22 -9.21
CA ILE A 165 0.03 -6.70 -9.77
C ILE A 165 0.13 -5.18 -9.55
N HIS A 166 -0.96 -4.45 -9.74
CA HIS A 166 -1.00 -3.02 -9.47
C HIS A 166 -0.62 -2.69 -8.01
N ALA A 167 -1.17 -3.43 -7.04
CA ALA A 167 -0.83 -3.25 -5.62
C ALA A 167 0.63 -3.63 -5.33
N VAL A 168 1.12 -4.73 -5.90
CA VAL A 168 2.51 -5.19 -5.71
C VAL A 168 3.52 -4.20 -6.30
N MET A 169 3.23 -3.58 -7.46
CA MET A 169 4.07 -2.50 -8.03
C MET A 169 4.27 -1.35 -7.04
N HIS A 170 3.18 -0.86 -6.45
CA HIS A 170 3.24 0.22 -5.45
C HIS A 170 3.95 -0.23 -4.18
N TYR A 171 3.65 -1.43 -3.68
CA TYR A 171 4.30 -1.99 -2.50
C TYR A 171 5.81 -2.11 -2.70
N ARG A 172 6.31 -2.62 -3.84
CA ARG A 172 7.77 -2.79 -4.04
C ARG A 172 8.52 -1.45 -4.08
N LEU A 173 7.92 -0.41 -4.68
CA LEU A 173 8.46 0.95 -4.62
C LEU A 173 8.46 1.49 -3.18
N ALA A 174 7.32 1.37 -2.50
CA ALA A 174 7.14 1.84 -1.13
C ALA A 174 8.06 1.12 -0.13
N HIS A 175 8.27 -0.18 -0.31
CA HIS A 175 9.12 -0.99 0.56
C HIS A 175 10.56 -0.48 0.55
N GLU A 176 11.12 -0.17 -0.62
CA GLU A 176 12.48 0.33 -0.74
C GLU A 176 12.61 1.73 -0.10
N LEU A 177 11.60 2.61 -0.23
CA LEU A 177 11.56 3.88 0.50
C LEU A 177 11.49 3.68 2.02
N HIS A 178 10.70 2.70 2.48
CA HIS A 178 10.60 2.36 3.89
C HIS A 178 11.94 1.83 4.44
N GLN A 179 12.68 1.03 3.67
CA GLN A 179 14.03 0.58 4.05
C GLN A 179 15.06 1.72 4.11
N LEU A 180 14.77 2.85 3.45
CA LEU A 180 15.59 4.05 3.46
C LEU A 180 15.09 5.08 4.49
N ASP A 181 14.33 4.62 5.50
CA ASP A 181 13.78 5.44 6.59
C ASP A 181 12.92 6.61 6.10
N LEU A 182 12.15 6.42 5.02
CA LEU A 182 11.10 7.31 4.52
C LEU A 182 9.69 6.68 4.67
N PRO A 183 9.25 6.31 5.90
CA PRO A 183 8.02 5.57 6.15
C PRO A 183 6.74 6.33 5.78
N LEU A 184 6.69 7.67 5.86
CA LEU A 184 5.50 8.44 5.50
C LEU A 184 5.29 8.45 3.99
N LEU A 185 6.34 8.70 3.20
CA LEU A 185 6.28 8.58 1.75
C LEU A 185 5.86 7.16 1.34
N ALA A 186 6.51 6.16 1.93
CA ALA A 186 6.19 4.76 1.65
C ALA A 186 4.71 4.43 1.94
N ARG A 187 4.18 4.90 3.08
CA ARG A 187 2.79 4.63 3.47
C ARG A 187 1.79 5.34 2.55
N ILE A 188 2.09 6.55 2.10
CA ILE A 188 1.24 7.26 1.11
C ILE A 188 1.09 6.42 -0.16
N ILE A 189 2.18 5.84 -0.66
CA ILE A 189 2.19 5.02 -1.89
C ILE A 189 1.35 3.74 -1.71
N THR A 190 1.49 3.03 -0.59
CA THR A 190 0.69 1.82 -0.35
C THR A 190 -0.79 2.13 -0.15
N GLU A 191 -1.13 3.26 0.50
CA GLU A 191 -2.54 3.68 0.67
C GLU A 191 -3.18 4.11 -0.66
N LYS A 192 -2.41 4.63 -1.61
CA LYS A 192 -2.90 4.85 -2.98
C LYS A 192 -3.31 3.53 -3.62
N ALA A 193 -2.43 2.51 -3.59
CA ALA A 193 -2.75 1.19 -4.09
C ALA A 193 -3.97 0.57 -3.38
N HIS A 194 -4.03 0.69 -2.06
CA HIS A 194 -5.17 0.24 -1.26
C HIS A 194 -6.47 0.91 -1.74
N SER A 195 -6.49 2.23 -1.90
CA SER A 195 -7.67 2.95 -2.37
C SER A 195 -8.14 2.53 -3.78
N GLN A 196 -7.22 2.08 -4.64
CA GLN A 196 -7.54 1.70 -6.03
C GLN A 196 -7.89 0.23 -6.19
N THR A 197 -7.41 -0.65 -5.29
CA THR A 197 -7.47 -2.11 -5.46
C THR A 197 -8.18 -2.84 -4.32
N GLY A 198 -8.35 -2.19 -3.15
CA GLY A 198 -8.81 -2.85 -1.93
C GLY A 198 -7.76 -3.77 -1.28
N ILE A 199 -6.51 -3.72 -1.71
CA ILE A 199 -5.39 -4.51 -1.17
C ILE A 199 -4.52 -3.61 -0.27
N ASP A 200 -4.51 -3.88 1.03
CA ASP A 200 -3.74 -3.14 2.03
C ASP A 200 -2.45 -3.90 2.39
N ILE A 201 -1.31 -3.43 1.88
CA ILE A 201 0.01 -3.98 2.21
C ILE A 201 0.79 -2.90 2.93
N HIS A 202 1.17 -3.15 4.18
CA HIS A 202 2.05 -2.24 4.89
C HIS A 202 3.44 -2.20 4.23
N PRO A 203 4.05 -1.02 4.00
CA PRO A 203 5.33 -0.92 3.30
C PRO A 203 6.48 -1.65 4.01
N GLY A 204 6.40 -1.78 5.34
CA GLY A 204 7.36 -2.54 6.14
C GLY A 204 7.29 -4.07 6.00
N ALA A 205 6.21 -4.62 5.42
CA ALA A 205 6.11 -6.07 5.18
C ALA A 205 7.28 -6.55 4.32
N GLN A 206 7.73 -7.78 4.52
CA GLN A 206 8.79 -8.39 3.73
C GLN A 206 8.17 -9.45 2.83
N ILE A 207 8.26 -9.26 1.52
CA ILE A 207 7.66 -10.14 0.52
C ILE A 207 8.71 -10.48 -0.53
N ASP A 208 8.99 -11.76 -0.69
CA ASP A 208 9.97 -12.30 -1.64
C ASP A 208 9.39 -12.36 -3.08
N ASP A 209 10.06 -13.06 -3.98
CA ASP A 209 9.79 -13.07 -5.42
C ASP A 209 8.68 -14.04 -5.83
N GLY A 210 7.98 -13.70 -6.92
CA GLY A 210 6.91 -14.52 -7.49
C GLY A 210 5.62 -14.45 -6.67
N PHE A 211 5.37 -13.31 -6.04
CA PHE A 211 4.20 -13.11 -5.19
C PHE A 211 2.97 -12.79 -6.03
N PHE A 212 1.89 -13.53 -5.83
CA PHE A 212 0.66 -13.36 -6.59
C PHE A 212 -0.55 -13.18 -5.68
N ILE A 213 -1.24 -12.05 -5.84
CA ILE A 213 -2.56 -11.80 -5.25
C ILE A 213 -3.62 -11.93 -6.34
N ASP A 214 -4.49 -12.93 -6.22
CA ASP A 214 -5.62 -13.12 -7.12
C ASP A 214 -6.89 -12.46 -6.58
N HIS A 215 -7.59 -11.71 -7.44
CA HIS A 215 -8.70 -10.79 -7.12
C HIS A 215 -8.38 -9.68 -6.12
N GLY A 216 -7.94 -10.03 -4.91
CA GLY A 216 -7.25 -9.16 -3.96
C GLY A 216 -8.10 -8.28 -3.06
N THR A 217 -9.34 -7.93 -3.42
CA THR A 217 -10.17 -7.04 -2.57
C THR A 217 -10.27 -7.56 -1.13
N GLY A 218 -9.92 -6.71 -0.15
CA GLY A 218 -9.95 -7.03 1.28
C GLY A 218 -8.71 -7.76 1.80
N VAL A 219 -7.67 -7.94 0.99
CA VAL A 219 -6.38 -8.44 1.48
C VAL A 219 -5.74 -7.42 2.42
N VAL A 220 -5.25 -7.89 3.57
CA VAL A 220 -4.51 -7.08 4.56
C VAL A 220 -3.22 -7.78 4.94
N ILE A 221 -2.07 -7.13 4.74
CA ILE A 221 -0.74 -7.65 5.09
C ILE A 221 -0.03 -6.66 6.01
N GLY A 222 0.16 -7.06 7.28
CA GLY A 222 0.69 -6.18 8.31
C GLY A 222 2.20 -5.94 8.26
N GLU A 223 2.63 -4.89 8.96
CA GLU A 223 4.00 -4.33 8.95
C GLU A 223 5.14 -5.33 9.11
N THR A 224 4.97 -6.34 9.95
CA THR A 224 6.07 -7.27 10.29
C THR A 224 5.84 -8.65 9.69
N ALA A 225 4.95 -8.74 8.69
CA ALA A 225 4.71 -9.98 7.98
C ALA A 225 5.93 -10.33 7.14
N ILE A 226 6.26 -11.61 7.08
CA ILE A 226 7.31 -12.14 6.21
C ILE A 226 6.62 -13.13 5.27
N VAL A 227 6.77 -12.95 3.97
CA VAL A 227 6.16 -13.76 2.92
C VAL A 227 7.28 -14.24 2.01
N GLY A 228 7.44 -15.56 1.92
CA GLY A 228 8.43 -16.24 1.10
C GLY A 228 8.10 -16.21 -0.39
N LYS A 229 8.80 -17.06 -1.14
CA LYS A 229 8.75 -17.09 -2.59
C LYS A 229 7.51 -17.82 -3.09
N ARG A 230 6.99 -17.41 -4.24
CA ARG A 230 5.90 -18.10 -4.96
C ARG A 230 4.64 -18.28 -4.10
N VAL A 231 4.42 -17.38 -3.14
CA VAL A 231 3.20 -17.37 -2.31
C VAL A 231 2.04 -16.82 -3.12
N ARG A 232 0.89 -17.48 -3.01
CA ARG A 232 -0.38 -17.05 -3.62
C ARG A 232 -1.41 -16.72 -2.56
N ILE A 233 -2.06 -15.57 -2.70
CA ILE A 233 -3.09 -15.08 -1.79
C ILE A 233 -4.35 -14.73 -2.58
N TYR A 234 -5.51 -15.12 -2.07
CA TYR A 234 -6.82 -14.76 -2.62
C TYR A 234 -7.47 -13.59 -1.86
N GLN A 235 -8.62 -13.13 -2.34
CA GLN A 235 -9.38 -12.02 -1.74
C GLN A 235 -9.70 -12.22 -0.25
N ALA A 236 -9.83 -11.12 0.47
CA ALA A 236 -10.19 -11.07 1.90
C ALA A 236 -9.25 -11.83 2.87
N VAL A 237 -8.03 -12.16 2.44
CA VAL A 237 -7.03 -12.78 3.32
C VAL A 237 -6.41 -11.74 4.26
N THR A 238 -6.30 -12.07 5.55
CA THR A 238 -5.65 -11.21 6.55
C THR A 238 -4.40 -11.89 7.12
N LEU A 239 -3.24 -11.25 6.97
CA LEU A 239 -1.99 -11.55 7.67
C LEU A 239 -1.77 -10.51 8.77
N GLY A 240 -2.43 -10.72 9.91
CA GLY A 240 -2.64 -9.70 10.94
C GLY A 240 -2.00 -9.97 12.29
N ALA A 241 -2.15 -9.05 13.22
CA ALA A 241 -1.74 -9.23 14.62
C ALA A 241 -2.89 -9.81 15.46
N LYS A 242 -2.58 -10.70 16.40
CA LYS A 242 -3.59 -11.29 17.30
C LYS A 242 -3.94 -10.38 18.47
N ARG A 243 -2.93 -9.79 19.11
CA ARG A 243 -3.04 -8.87 20.26
C ARG A 243 -1.91 -7.85 20.18
N PHE A 244 -2.17 -6.65 20.66
CA PHE A 244 -1.14 -5.63 20.84
C PHE A 244 -0.66 -5.63 22.29
N LEU A 245 0.66 -5.67 22.49
CA LEU A 245 1.30 -5.47 23.79
C LEU A 245 1.12 -4.02 24.25
N VAL A 246 0.85 -3.85 25.54
CA VAL A 246 0.69 -2.55 26.19
C VAL A 246 1.91 -2.34 27.10
N GLY A 247 2.59 -1.22 26.95
CA GLY A 247 3.72 -0.82 27.78
C GLY A 247 3.31 -0.40 29.19
N GLU A 248 4.31 -0.18 30.05
CA GLU A 248 4.08 0.24 31.46
C GLU A 248 3.38 1.60 31.58
N ASP A 249 3.47 2.44 30.54
CA ASP A 249 2.81 3.74 30.41
C ASP A 249 1.37 3.65 29.85
N GLY A 250 0.86 2.44 29.62
CA GLY A 250 -0.47 2.21 29.04
C GLY A 250 -0.53 2.41 27.51
N GLN A 251 0.58 2.74 26.84
CA GLN A 251 0.63 2.89 25.39
C GLN A 251 0.85 1.56 24.69
N LEU A 252 0.37 1.43 23.44
CA LEU A 252 0.67 0.24 22.64
C LEU A 252 2.17 0.21 22.32
N GLN A 253 2.83 -0.88 22.68
CA GLN A 253 4.22 -1.12 22.32
C GLN A 253 4.37 -1.07 20.79
N LYS A 254 5.43 -0.42 20.31
CA LYS A 254 5.75 -0.29 18.88
C LYS A 254 6.90 -1.22 18.52
N ASN A 255 7.09 -1.47 17.23
CA ASN A 255 8.31 -2.04 16.65
C ASN A 255 8.72 -3.44 17.16
N TYR A 256 7.76 -4.34 17.37
CA TYR A 256 8.04 -5.77 17.62
C TYR A 256 7.35 -6.68 16.58
N PRO A 257 7.95 -7.85 16.25
CA PRO A 257 7.34 -8.83 15.36
C PRO A 257 6.02 -9.37 15.93
N ARG A 258 4.94 -9.20 15.16
CA ARG A 258 3.58 -9.53 15.60
C ARG A 258 2.66 -10.10 14.52
N HIS A 259 3.15 -10.12 13.29
CA HIS A 259 2.45 -10.65 12.12
C HIS A 259 3.08 -11.98 11.66
N PRO A 260 2.35 -12.78 10.86
CA PRO A 260 2.77 -14.12 10.46
C PRO A 260 4.04 -14.17 9.61
N ILE A 261 4.64 -15.36 9.57
CA ILE A 261 5.63 -15.79 8.58
C ILE A 261 4.93 -16.79 7.66
N ILE A 262 4.94 -16.52 6.36
CA ILE A 262 4.43 -17.40 5.32
C ILE A 262 5.64 -17.89 4.53
N GLU A 263 5.95 -19.18 4.58
CA GLU A 263 7.08 -19.76 3.84
C GLU A 263 6.77 -19.95 2.35
N ASP A 264 7.75 -20.46 1.61
CA ASP A 264 7.69 -20.63 0.16
C ASP A 264 6.54 -21.54 -0.31
N ASP A 265 6.01 -21.25 -1.50
CA ASP A 265 4.99 -22.05 -2.19
C ASP A 265 3.66 -22.23 -1.42
N VAL A 266 3.38 -21.37 -0.44
CA VAL A 266 2.11 -21.41 0.29
C VAL A 266 0.98 -20.80 -0.53
N VAL A 267 -0.19 -21.43 -0.50
CA VAL A 267 -1.43 -20.91 -1.09
C VAL A 267 -2.45 -20.63 0.01
N ILE A 268 -2.99 -19.40 0.04
CA ILE A 268 -3.96 -18.96 1.04
C ILE A 268 -5.25 -18.55 0.34
N TYR A 269 -6.29 -19.36 0.51
CA TYR A 269 -7.60 -19.15 -0.14
C TYR A 269 -8.46 -18.10 0.57
N ALA A 270 -9.51 -17.70 -0.15
CA ALA A 270 -10.30 -16.52 0.15
C ALA A 270 -10.85 -16.46 1.60
N GLY A 271 -10.75 -15.30 2.23
CA GLY A 271 -11.29 -15.05 3.58
C GLY A 271 -10.52 -15.68 4.73
N ALA A 272 -9.38 -16.33 4.48
CA ALA A 272 -8.56 -16.87 5.56
C ALA A 272 -7.95 -15.74 6.43
N THR A 273 -7.98 -15.91 7.75
CA THR A 273 -7.44 -14.96 8.72
C THR A 273 -6.35 -15.63 9.54
N ILE A 274 -5.11 -15.15 9.39
CA ILE A 274 -3.90 -15.70 10.00
C ILE A 274 -3.33 -14.63 10.93
N LEU A 275 -3.37 -14.87 12.24
CA LEU A 275 -3.06 -13.84 13.24
C LEU A 275 -1.95 -14.22 14.22
N GLY A 276 -1.07 -13.26 14.46
CA GLY A 276 0.02 -13.36 15.43
C GLY A 276 1.34 -13.77 14.78
N ARG A 277 2.40 -13.85 15.61
CA ARG A 277 3.71 -14.31 15.17
C ARG A 277 3.72 -15.84 15.07
N ILE A 278 3.10 -16.35 14.01
CA ILE A 278 3.01 -17.78 13.69
C ILE A 278 3.61 -18.06 12.31
N THR A 279 3.99 -19.30 12.07
CA THR A 279 4.59 -19.75 10.80
C THR A 279 3.65 -20.67 10.04
N ILE A 280 3.43 -20.38 8.76
CA ILE A 280 2.78 -21.28 7.81
C ILE A 280 3.88 -21.90 6.95
N GLY A 281 4.12 -23.19 7.16
CA GLY A 281 5.24 -23.91 6.56
C GLY A 281 5.10 -24.09 5.04
N ALA A 282 6.24 -24.24 4.38
CA ALA A 282 6.33 -24.25 2.93
C ALA A 282 5.42 -25.28 2.26
N ARG A 283 4.94 -24.97 1.04
CA ARG A 283 4.06 -25.82 0.22
C ARG A 283 2.71 -26.15 0.87
N SER A 284 2.32 -25.42 1.91
CA SER A 284 1.03 -25.61 2.56
C SER A 284 -0.11 -24.92 1.80
N SER A 285 -1.30 -25.50 1.88
CA SER A 285 -2.54 -24.93 1.37
C SER A 285 -3.48 -24.61 2.53
N ILE A 286 -3.87 -23.34 2.67
CA ILE A 286 -4.82 -22.86 3.68
C ILE A 286 -6.16 -22.59 2.99
N GLY A 287 -7.15 -23.42 3.27
CA GLY A 287 -8.51 -23.27 2.74
C GLY A 287 -9.18 -21.94 3.13
N GLY A 288 -10.26 -21.61 2.43
CA GLY A 288 -10.97 -20.36 2.63
C GLY A 288 -11.71 -20.29 3.97
N ASN A 289 -11.89 -19.07 4.49
CA ASN A 289 -12.57 -18.78 5.76
C ASN A 289 -11.98 -19.50 6.99
N ILE A 290 -10.71 -19.89 6.94
CA ILE A 290 -10.02 -20.51 8.07
C ILE A 290 -9.43 -19.45 8.98
N TRP A 291 -9.54 -19.66 10.29
CA TRP A 291 -8.93 -18.80 11.32
C TRP A 291 -7.74 -19.50 11.98
N LEU A 292 -6.52 -18.99 11.78
CA LEU A 292 -5.27 -19.55 12.31
C LEU A 292 -4.60 -18.63 13.33
N THR A 293 -4.22 -19.22 14.47
CA THR A 293 -3.45 -18.55 15.53
C THR A 293 -2.33 -19.42 16.10
N ARG A 294 -1.95 -20.46 15.37
CA ARG A 294 -0.89 -21.43 15.69
C ARG A 294 -0.18 -21.83 14.40
N ASP A 295 1.05 -22.28 14.55
CA ASP A 295 1.89 -22.72 13.42
C ASP A 295 1.26 -23.88 12.65
N VAL A 296 1.57 -23.94 11.36
CA VAL A 296 1.20 -25.02 10.43
C VAL A 296 2.50 -25.59 9.86
N PRO A 297 2.79 -26.90 10.01
CA PRO A 297 3.97 -27.52 9.43
C PRO A 297 3.98 -27.45 7.90
N PRO A 298 5.15 -27.57 7.25
CA PRO A 298 5.23 -27.69 5.79
C PRO A 298 4.38 -28.83 5.22
N ASP A 299 4.04 -28.74 3.93
CA ASP A 299 3.28 -29.76 3.18
C ASP A 299 1.88 -30.04 3.76
N SER A 300 1.31 -29.07 4.48
CA SER A 300 0.00 -29.23 5.12
C SER A 300 -1.15 -28.79 4.20
N ASN A 301 -2.30 -29.46 4.33
CA ASN A 301 -3.55 -29.02 3.73
C ASN A 301 -4.58 -28.76 4.83
N VAL A 302 -4.80 -27.48 5.15
CA VAL A 302 -5.72 -27.06 6.21
C VAL A 302 -7.07 -26.73 5.58
N GLN A 303 -8.12 -27.42 6.01
CA GLN A 303 -9.48 -27.26 5.50
C GLN A 303 -10.46 -26.96 6.63
N GLN A 304 -11.58 -26.30 6.30
CA GLN A 304 -12.65 -26.09 7.26
C GLN A 304 -13.23 -27.43 7.74
N ALA A 305 -13.60 -27.50 9.02
CA ALA A 305 -14.28 -28.68 9.56
C ALA A 305 -15.60 -28.92 8.81
N ARG A 306 -15.92 -30.20 8.56
CA ARG A 306 -17.20 -30.58 7.93
C ARG A 306 -18.35 -30.26 8.87
N ILE A 307 -19.40 -29.63 8.34
CA ILE A 307 -20.65 -29.43 9.06
C ILE A 307 -21.23 -30.81 9.39
N GLN A 308 -21.42 -31.11 10.67
CA GLN A 308 -22.20 -32.27 11.09
C GLN A 308 -23.68 -31.88 11.10
N GLN A 309 -24.44 -32.30 10.11
CA GLN A 309 -25.90 -32.30 10.19
C GLN A 309 -26.33 -33.59 10.88
N ARG A 310 -26.66 -33.50 12.18
CA ARG A 310 -27.42 -34.57 12.84
C ARG A 310 -28.87 -34.41 12.41
N HIS A 311 -29.35 -35.33 11.57
CA HIS A 311 -30.78 -35.50 11.38
C HIS A 311 -31.35 -36.11 12.67
N PHE A 312 -32.20 -35.38 13.37
CA PHE A 312 -33.07 -35.97 14.37
C PHE A 312 -34.20 -36.66 13.61
N SER A 313 -34.11 -37.96 13.42
CA SER A 313 -35.25 -38.82 13.11
C SER A 313 -35.84 -39.32 14.43
N ASP A 314 -37.17 -39.40 14.52
CA ASP A 314 -37.92 -40.06 15.61
C ASP A 314 -37.85 -39.42 17.01
N GLY A 315 -37.71 -38.09 17.10
CA GLY A 315 -37.96 -37.38 18.35
C GLY A 315 -36.82 -37.42 19.38
N ASP A 316 -35.63 -37.86 19.01
CA ASP A 316 -34.41 -37.88 19.85
C ASP A 316 -33.84 -36.48 20.20
N GLY A 317 -34.66 -35.44 20.08
CA GLY A 317 -34.30 -34.03 20.32
C GLY A 317 -34.80 -33.46 21.65
N ILE A 318 -35.38 -34.28 22.54
CA ILE A 318 -35.83 -33.89 23.89
C ILE A 318 -35.44 -34.96 24.91
#